data_AF-A0A821BTR5-F1
#
_entry.id   AF-A0A821BTR5-F1
#
_cell.length_a   1.000
_cell.length_b   1.000
_cell.length_c   1.000
_cell.angle_alpha   90.00
_cell.angle_beta   90.00
_cell.angle_gamma   90.00
#
_symmetry.space_group_name_H-M   'P 1'
#
loop_
_entity.id
_entity.type
_entity.pdbx_description
1 polymer ?
#
loop_
_entity_poly.entity_id
_entity_poly.type
_entity_poly.pdbx_seq_one_letter_code
_entity_poly.pdbx_strand_id
1 'polypeptide(L)'
;EIDTLNEKYQAHASIEARWPVEFNKLSLYLSTDDQTHLTDGKPISLLNYAQSNWHPQLYIENTFGDLKEQIRYSAKKSKEDNQIYICEHRDIKGLFWEKLELHHFPSDVQDLSISIASMFYDDKVVLIADPNRLSGVNREAFVDQQEWSLYEHVDTQQRFIKEFIFEDIDEDEENDENNQLNNTNDNENRKHSILTVTCHA
;
A
#
# COMPACT_ATOMS: atom_id res chain seq x y z
N GLU A 1 -21.31 -2.21 2.96
CA GLU A 1 -22.20 -2.12 1.80
C GLU A 1 -21.47 -2.59 0.57
N ILE A 2 -21.95 -3.69 -0.02
CA ILE A 2 -21.48 -4.25 -1.29
C ILE A 2 -22.56 -3.94 -2.33
N ASP A 3 -22.19 -3.25 -3.41
CA ASP A 3 -23.08 -2.84 -4.50
C ASP A 3 -22.70 -3.62 -5.76
N THR A 4 -23.40 -4.73 -6.00
CA THR A 4 -23.17 -5.64 -7.13
C THR A 4 -23.53 -5.02 -8.47
N LEU A 5 -24.42 -4.02 -8.50
CA LEU A 5 -24.84 -3.35 -9.73
C LEU A 5 -23.76 -2.38 -10.23
N ASN A 6 -23.10 -1.70 -9.30
CA ASN A 6 -22.07 -0.70 -9.62
C ASN A 6 -20.64 -1.21 -9.39
N GLU A 7 -20.45 -2.51 -9.15
CA GLU A 7 -19.13 -3.15 -9.03
C GLU A 7 -18.22 -2.42 -8.01
N LYS A 8 -18.79 -2.14 -6.83
CA LYS A 8 -18.09 -1.39 -5.77
C LYS A 8 -18.52 -1.81 -4.38
N TYR A 9 -17.69 -1.50 -3.41
CA TYR A 9 -18.01 -1.73 -2.00
C TYR A 9 -17.43 -0.64 -1.10
N GLN A 10 -18.04 -0.46 0.07
CA GLN A 10 -17.55 0.45 1.09
C GLN A 10 -16.77 -0.31 2.16
N ALA A 11 -15.56 0.15 2.47
CA ALA A 11 -14.73 -0.43 3.51
C ALA A 11 -13.99 0.60 4.37
N HIS A 12 -13.53 0.12 5.51
CA HIS A 12 -12.60 0.80 6.41
C HIS A 12 -11.45 -0.17 6.68
N ALA A 13 -10.22 0.27 6.46
CA ALA A 13 -9.03 -0.53 6.69
C ALA A 13 -7.95 0.26 7.44
N SER A 14 -7.20 -0.45 8.29
CA SER A 14 -5.96 0.03 8.88
C SER A 14 -4.80 -0.71 8.24
N ILE A 15 -3.88 0.03 7.62
CA ILE A 15 -2.74 -0.50 6.87
C ILE A 15 -1.46 -0.07 7.59
N GLU A 16 -0.52 -0.99 7.76
CA GLU A 16 0.80 -0.68 8.30
C GLU A 16 1.88 -1.09 7.29
N ALA A 17 2.63 -0.12 6.79
CA ALA A 17 3.83 -0.36 6.00
C ALA A 17 5.08 -0.15 6.85
N ARG A 18 6.12 -0.95 6.64
CA ARG A 18 7.36 -0.89 7.43
C ARG A 18 8.60 -0.94 6.54
N TRP A 19 9.61 -0.15 6.88
CA TRP A 19 10.94 -0.25 6.27
C TRP A 19 12.04 -0.09 7.32
N PRO A 20 13.15 -0.83 7.18
CA PRO A 20 14.24 -0.77 8.12
C PRO A 20 14.98 0.56 7.99
N VAL A 21 15.52 1.06 9.11
CA VAL A 21 16.39 2.24 9.14
C VAL A 21 17.58 2.01 10.05
N GLU A 22 18.70 2.67 9.73
CA GLU A 22 19.86 2.69 10.61
C GLU A 22 19.57 3.51 11.86
N PHE A 23 19.63 2.87 13.03
CA PHE A 23 19.40 3.54 14.31
C PHE A 23 20.31 4.77 14.52
N ASN A 24 21.58 4.68 14.12
CA ASN A 24 22.54 5.79 14.26
C ASN A 24 22.13 7.04 13.48
N LYS A 25 21.46 6.88 12.32
CA LYS A 25 20.96 8.01 11.54
C LYS A 25 19.68 8.56 12.15
N LEU A 26 18.78 7.67 12.58
CA LEU A 26 17.52 8.06 13.20
C LEU A 26 17.74 8.79 14.54
N SER A 27 18.65 8.29 15.39
CA SER A 27 18.88 8.80 16.74
C SER A 27 19.37 10.25 16.77
N LEU A 28 20.03 10.73 15.70
CA LEU A 28 20.45 12.13 15.56
C LEU A 28 19.28 13.13 15.62
N TYR A 29 18.07 12.68 15.27
CA TYR A 29 16.87 13.49 15.23
C TYR A 29 15.90 13.20 16.40
N LEU A 30 16.27 12.30 17.32
CA LEU A 30 15.44 11.87 18.44
C LEU A 30 15.93 12.46 19.76
N SER A 31 14.99 12.74 20.67
CA SER A 31 15.32 13.08 22.05
C SER A 31 15.98 11.90 22.77
N THR A 32 16.73 12.16 23.85
CA THR A 32 17.33 11.08 24.66
C THR A 32 16.28 10.12 25.24
N ASP A 33 15.09 10.65 25.57
CA ASP A 33 13.97 9.86 26.06
C ASP A 33 13.43 8.92 24.98
N ASP A 34 13.21 9.44 23.76
CA ASP A 34 12.78 8.63 22.61
C ASP A 34 13.81 7.57 22.22
N GLN A 35 15.09 7.91 22.26
CA GLN A 35 16.18 6.95 22.03
C GLN A 35 16.14 5.80 23.06
N THR A 36 15.89 6.14 24.33
CA THR A 36 15.78 5.15 25.41
C THR A 36 14.55 4.26 25.21
N HIS A 37 13.38 4.88 24.96
CA HIS A 37 12.15 4.17 24.67
C HIS A 37 12.29 3.19 23.50
N LEU A 38 12.90 3.64 22.40
CA LEU A 38 13.10 2.81 21.22
C LEU A 38 14.08 1.65 21.50
N THR A 39 15.12 1.90 22.28
CA THR A 39 16.09 0.87 22.70
C THR A 39 15.44 -0.21 23.59
N ASP A 40 14.53 0.22 24.47
CA ASP A 40 13.70 -0.63 25.34
C ASP A 40 12.57 -1.35 24.58
N GLY A 41 12.45 -1.12 23.27
CA GLY A 41 11.43 -1.75 22.41
C GLY A 41 10.04 -1.14 22.52
N LYS A 42 9.92 0.06 23.10
CA LYS A 42 8.68 0.84 23.08
C LYS A 42 8.60 1.64 21.77
N PRO A 43 7.44 1.64 21.07
CA PRO A 43 7.27 2.45 19.88
C PRO A 43 7.22 3.95 20.25
N ILE A 44 7.77 4.79 19.37
CA ILE A 44 7.75 6.24 19.50
C ILE A 44 7.00 6.86 18.31
N SER A 45 6.27 7.96 18.53
CA SER A 45 5.56 8.67 17.47
C SER A 45 6.49 9.67 16.77
N LEU A 46 6.43 9.74 15.44
CA LEU A 46 7.25 10.63 14.64
C LEU A 46 6.38 11.71 13.97
N LEU A 47 6.27 12.86 14.63
CA LEU A 47 5.49 13.99 14.11
C LEU A 47 6.18 14.60 12.88
N ASN A 48 5.41 14.90 11.85
CA ASN A 48 5.87 15.52 10.60
C ASN A 48 6.98 14.76 9.85
N TYR A 49 7.15 13.46 10.10
CA TYR A 49 8.21 12.63 9.48
C TYR A 49 8.28 12.78 7.95
N ALA A 50 7.15 12.67 7.26
CA ALA A 50 7.08 12.75 5.80
C ALA A 50 7.55 14.10 5.20
N GLN A 51 7.62 15.17 6.00
CA GLN A 51 8.03 16.49 5.50
C GLN A 51 9.55 16.63 5.32
N SER A 52 10.33 15.80 6.01
CA SER A 52 11.80 15.94 6.05
C SER A 52 12.55 14.63 5.90
N ASN A 53 11.85 13.51 5.79
CA ASN A 53 12.43 12.19 5.67
C ASN A 53 11.86 11.44 4.46
N TRP A 54 12.66 10.54 3.92
CA TRP A 54 12.21 9.63 2.87
C TRP A 54 11.10 8.72 3.39
N HIS A 55 10.09 8.48 2.56
CA HIS A 55 9.00 7.54 2.79
C HIS A 55 8.54 6.98 1.43
N PRO A 56 7.90 5.80 1.37
CA PRO A 56 7.67 5.07 0.12
C PRO A 56 6.55 5.63 -0.76
N GLN A 57 5.96 6.79 -0.43
CA GLN A 57 4.91 7.44 -1.21
C GLN A 57 3.79 6.49 -1.65
N LEU A 58 3.18 5.77 -0.69
CA LEU A 58 2.12 4.81 -1.03
C LEU A 58 0.82 5.52 -1.40
N TYR A 59 -0.02 4.84 -2.18
CA TYR A 59 -1.38 5.24 -2.49
C TYR A 59 -2.28 4.01 -2.65
N ILE A 60 -3.59 4.22 -2.55
CA ILE A 60 -4.59 3.18 -2.80
C ILE A 60 -5.02 3.25 -4.26
N GLU A 61 -4.76 2.20 -5.02
CA GLU A 61 -4.93 2.19 -6.48
C GLU A 61 -6.39 2.02 -6.90
N ASN A 62 -7.14 1.14 -6.24
CA ASN A 62 -8.53 0.82 -6.60
C ASN A 62 -9.58 1.60 -5.80
N THR A 63 -9.22 2.78 -5.29
CA THR A 63 -10.19 3.68 -4.66
C THR A 63 -11.10 4.31 -5.72
N PHE A 64 -12.38 4.46 -5.38
CA PHE A 64 -13.37 5.09 -6.25
C PHE A 64 -13.90 6.37 -5.59
N GLY A 65 -13.60 7.53 -6.19
CA GLY A 65 -13.98 8.83 -5.63
C GLY A 65 -13.15 9.24 -4.40
N ASP A 66 -13.76 9.97 -3.47
CA ASP A 66 -13.06 10.55 -2.32
C ASP A 66 -12.70 9.49 -1.26
N LEU A 67 -11.40 9.33 -0.99
CA LEU A 67 -10.87 8.51 0.10
C LEU A 67 -10.59 9.39 1.33
N LYS A 68 -11.20 9.05 2.47
CA LYS A 68 -10.79 9.64 3.76
C LYS A 68 -9.57 8.88 4.26
N GLU A 69 -8.43 9.56 4.37
CA GLU A 69 -7.17 8.98 4.79
C GLU A 69 -6.54 9.77 5.94
N GLN A 70 -6.02 9.05 6.93
CA GLN A 70 -5.16 9.58 7.98
C GLN A 70 -3.86 8.78 8.02
N ILE A 71 -2.73 9.47 7.83
CA ILE A 71 -1.38 8.86 7.87
C ILE A 71 -0.64 9.30 9.14
N ARG A 72 -0.06 8.34 9.87
CA ARG A 72 0.77 8.57 11.05
C ARG A 72 2.05 7.77 10.96
N TYR A 73 3.14 8.30 11.49
CA TYR A 73 4.45 7.62 11.48
C TYR A 73 4.89 7.29 12.90
N SER A 74 5.55 6.15 13.06
CA SER A 74 6.18 5.74 14.31
C SER A 74 7.48 5.01 14.04
N ALA A 75 8.43 5.03 14.98
CA ALA A 75 9.55 4.09 14.97
C ALA A 75 9.31 2.99 16.00
N LYS A 76 9.67 1.75 15.66
CA LYS A 76 9.63 0.62 16.58
C LYS A 76 10.81 -0.32 16.37
N LYS A 77 11.29 -0.90 17.47
CA LYS A 77 12.24 -2.01 17.42
C LYS A 77 11.48 -3.31 17.22
N SER A 78 11.84 -4.04 16.19
CA SER A 78 11.31 -5.37 15.93
C SER A 78 11.86 -6.36 16.96
N LYS A 79 10.98 -7.21 17.50
CA LYS A 79 11.37 -8.26 18.45
C LYS A 79 12.01 -9.47 17.75
N GLU A 80 11.80 -9.60 16.44
CA GLU A 80 12.18 -10.77 15.65
C GLU A 80 13.63 -10.70 15.20
N ASP A 81 14.07 -9.54 14.72
CA ASP A 81 15.40 -9.32 14.15
C ASP A 81 16.17 -8.19 14.86
N ASN A 82 15.59 -7.60 15.90
CA ASN A 82 16.18 -6.51 16.71
C ASN A 82 16.50 -5.24 15.88
N GLN A 83 15.96 -5.12 14.66
CA GLN A 83 16.13 -3.93 13.81
C GLN A 83 15.14 -2.83 14.17
N ILE A 84 15.47 -1.60 13.77
CA ILE A 84 14.57 -0.46 13.90
C ILE A 84 13.83 -0.27 12.59
N TYR A 85 12.51 -0.20 12.68
CA TYR A 85 11.62 0.07 11.57
C TYR A 85 10.93 1.41 11.75
N ILE A 86 10.84 2.16 10.66
CA ILE A 86 9.79 3.18 10.52
C ILE A 86 8.52 2.45 10.10
N CYS A 87 7.41 2.81 10.73
CA CYS A 87 6.09 2.30 10.42
C CYS A 87 5.21 3.46 9.99
N GLU A 88 4.65 3.37 8.79
CA GLU A 88 3.60 4.23 8.28
C GLU A 88 2.26 3.54 8.51
N HIS A 89 1.41 4.19 9.32
CA HIS A 89 0.07 3.71 9.66
C HIS A 89 -0.94 4.54 8.87
N ARG A 90 -1.79 3.87 8.09
CA ARG A 90 -2.87 4.49 7.34
C ARG A 90 -4.20 3.98 7.84
N ASP A 91 -5.07 4.88 8.26
CA ASP A 91 -6.48 4.58 8.52
C ASP A 91 -7.28 5.15 7.34
N ILE A 92 -7.86 4.27 6.52
CA ILE A 92 -8.56 4.63 5.28
C ILE A 92 -10.04 4.25 5.33
N LYS A 93 -10.91 5.14 4.86
CA LYS A 93 -12.34 4.87 4.70
C LYS A 93 -12.84 5.44 3.38
N GLY A 94 -13.44 4.59 2.55
CA GLY A 94 -13.88 5.00 1.22
C GLY A 94 -14.66 3.93 0.49
N LEU A 95 -14.87 4.18 -0.80
CA LEU A 95 -15.42 3.24 -1.77
C LEU A 95 -14.26 2.65 -2.58
N PHE A 96 -14.37 1.38 -2.90
CA PHE A 96 -13.38 0.63 -3.66
C PHE A 96 -14.08 -0.03 -4.84
N TRP A 97 -13.43 -0.01 -5.99
CA TRP A 97 -13.89 -0.71 -7.18
C TRP A 97 -13.46 -2.17 -7.10
N GLU A 98 -14.36 -3.06 -7.51
CA GLU A 98 -14.12 -4.49 -7.59
C GLU A 98 -15.05 -5.13 -8.60
N LYS A 99 -14.52 -6.00 -9.45
CA LYS A 99 -15.33 -6.67 -10.46
C LYS A 99 -16.06 -7.85 -9.82
N LEU A 100 -17.39 -7.77 -9.75
CA LEU A 100 -18.21 -8.79 -9.11
C LEU A 100 -18.80 -9.76 -10.14
N GLU A 101 -18.51 -11.05 -10.00
CA GLU A 101 -18.90 -12.09 -10.97
C GLU A 101 -20.13 -12.88 -10.50
N LEU A 102 -21.24 -12.80 -11.23
CA LEU A 102 -22.53 -13.38 -10.82
C LEU A 102 -22.87 -14.69 -11.55
N HIS A 103 -21.87 -15.57 -11.72
CA HIS A 103 -22.01 -16.78 -12.53
C HIS A 103 -22.88 -17.88 -11.89
N HIS A 104 -22.90 -17.96 -10.55
CA HIS A 104 -23.57 -18.98 -9.75
C HIS A 104 -24.57 -18.38 -8.76
N PHE A 105 -25.16 -17.23 -9.10
CA PHE A 105 -26.05 -16.52 -8.21
C PHE A 105 -27.21 -17.43 -7.71
N PRO A 106 -27.52 -17.46 -6.40
CA PRO A 106 -27.02 -16.60 -5.32
C PRO A 106 -25.84 -17.18 -4.50
N SER A 107 -25.14 -18.19 -5.01
CA SER A 107 -24.09 -18.92 -4.28
C SER A 107 -22.66 -18.58 -4.73
N ASP A 108 -22.48 -17.43 -5.36
CA ASP A 108 -21.15 -16.92 -5.72
C ASP A 108 -20.35 -16.52 -4.48
N VAL A 109 -19.03 -16.60 -4.59
CA VAL A 109 -18.08 -15.99 -3.64
C VAL A 109 -17.47 -14.80 -4.36
N GLN A 110 -17.43 -13.65 -3.70
CA GLN A 110 -16.85 -12.44 -4.28
C GLN A 110 -15.55 -12.08 -3.60
N ASP A 111 -14.56 -11.73 -4.41
CA ASP A 111 -13.34 -11.09 -3.95
C ASP A 111 -13.66 -9.63 -3.63
N LEU A 112 -13.13 -9.11 -2.53
CA LEU A 112 -13.16 -7.70 -2.15
C LEU A 112 -11.74 -7.27 -1.80
N SER A 113 -11.09 -6.52 -2.69
CA SER A 113 -9.66 -6.24 -2.59
C SER A 113 -9.32 -4.78 -2.33
N ILE A 114 -8.23 -4.54 -1.61
CA ILE A 114 -7.59 -3.22 -1.50
C ILE A 114 -6.20 -3.33 -2.09
N SER A 115 -5.91 -2.52 -3.10
CA SER A 115 -4.61 -2.49 -3.78
C SER A 115 -3.77 -1.30 -3.31
N ILE A 116 -2.61 -1.59 -2.71
CA ILE A 116 -1.65 -0.59 -2.26
C ILE A 116 -0.49 -0.56 -3.26
N ALA A 117 -0.13 0.64 -3.73
CA ALA A 117 0.95 0.85 -4.68
C ALA A 117 1.93 1.92 -4.15
N SER A 118 3.13 2.00 -4.74
CA SER A 118 4.10 3.07 -4.50
C SER A 118 4.25 3.95 -5.74
N MET A 119 4.41 5.26 -5.53
CA MET A 119 4.78 6.19 -6.61
C MET A 119 6.20 5.95 -7.15
N PHE A 120 7.02 5.19 -6.42
CA PHE A 120 8.34 4.79 -6.91
C PHE A 120 8.26 3.47 -7.68
N TYR A 121 9.17 3.31 -8.65
CA TYR A 121 9.37 2.04 -9.34
C TYR A 121 10.08 1.02 -8.45
N ASP A 122 10.13 -0.22 -8.94
CA ASP A 122 10.65 -1.42 -8.31
C ASP A 122 12.16 -1.40 -8.04
N ASP A 123 12.91 -0.51 -8.69
CA ASP A 123 14.31 -0.24 -8.37
C ASP A 123 14.48 0.49 -7.02
N LYS A 124 13.44 1.18 -6.56
CA LYS A 124 13.44 1.96 -5.31
C LYS A 124 12.53 1.36 -4.24
N VAL A 125 11.34 0.91 -4.61
CA VAL A 125 10.35 0.39 -3.67
C VAL A 125 9.71 -0.89 -4.20
N VAL A 126 9.83 -1.95 -3.42
CA VAL A 126 9.11 -3.20 -3.63
C VAL A 126 8.24 -3.46 -2.40
N LEU A 127 6.93 -3.49 -2.60
CA LEU A 127 5.96 -3.87 -1.58
C LEU A 127 5.90 -5.39 -1.45
N ILE A 128 6.00 -5.89 -0.23
CA ILE A 128 5.89 -7.32 0.10
C ILE A 128 4.93 -7.49 1.27
N ALA A 129 4.20 -8.60 1.27
CA ALA A 129 3.39 -8.98 2.43
C ALA A 129 4.29 -9.30 3.63
N ASP A 130 3.80 -8.96 4.82
CA ASP A 130 4.51 -9.24 6.07
C ASP A 130 4.45 -10.74 6.38
N PRO A 131 5.58 -11.47 6.41
CA PRO A 131 5.57 -12.90 6.63
C PRO A 131 5.26 -13.29 8.08
N ASN A 132 5.41 -12.36 9.03
CA ASN A 132 5.31 -12.64 10.46
C ASN A 132 4.02 -12.08 11.09
N ARG A 133 3.36 -11.12 10.43
CA ARG A 133 2.10 -10.53 10.87
C ARG A 133 1.03 -10.72 9.83
N LEU A 134 0.12 -11.64 10.13
CA LEU A 134 -1.03 -11.91 9.27
C LEU A 134 -2.03 -10.74 9.33
N SER A 135 -2.54 -10.36 8.17
CA SER A 135 -3.71 -9.49 8.03
C SER A 135 -4.98 -10.25 8.38
N GLY A 136 -6.07 -9.53 8.68
CA GLY A 136 -7.35 -10.13 9.03
C GLY A 136 -8.52 -9.19 8.85
N VAL A 137 -9.74 -9.73 8.98
CA VAL A 137 -10.99 -9.01 8.79
C VAL A 137 -11.77 -8.94 10.10
N ASN A 138 -12.29 -7.76 10.43
CA ASN A 138 -13.23 -7.61 11.54
C ASN A 138 -14.67 -7.91 11.08
N ARG A 139 -15.09 -9.17 11.24
CA ARG A 139 -16.42 -9.65 10.84
C ARG A 139 -17.55 -9.04 11.68
N GLU A 140 -17.29 -8.70 12.94
CA GLU A 140 -18.29 -8.11 13.84
C GLU A 140 -18.71 -6.70 13.42
N ALA A 141 -17.83 -5.98 12.74
CA ALA A 141 -18.11 -4.64 12.22
C ALA A 141 -18.82 -4.64 10.85
N PHE A 142 -19.04 -5.81 10.25
CA PHE A 142 -19.65 -5.93 8.92
C PHE A 142 -21.17 -5.82 9.00
N VAL A 143 -21.76 -4.93 8.19
CA VAL A 143 -23.17 -4.56 8.29
C VAL A 143 -24.07 -5.44 7.41
N ASP A 144 -23.56 -5.97 6.28
CA ASP A 144 -24.37 -6.70 5.30
C ASP A 144 -24.40 -8.21 5.55
N GLN A 145 -24.30 -8.63 6.81
CA GLN A 145 -24.30 -10.04 7.23
C GLN A 145 -25.59 -10.80 6.89
N GLN A 146 -26.67 -10.09 6.53
CA GLN A 146 -27.92 -10.70 6.09
C GLN A 146 -27.81 -11.28 4.66
N GLU A 147 -26.90 -10.75 3.84
CA GLU A 147 -26.72 -11.13 2.45
C GLU A 147 -25.37 -11.83 2.21
N TRP A 148 -24.34 -11.45 2.97
CA TRP A 148 -22.95 -11.86 2.75
C TRP A 148 -22.33 -12.50 3.98
N SER A 149 -21.37 -13.40 3.76
CA SER A 149 -20.63 -14.05 4.84
C SER A 149 -19.13 -13.91 4.62
N LEU A 150 -18.53 -12.92 5.28
CA LEU A 150 -17.09 -12.71 5.17
C LEU A 150 -16.29 -13.88 5.72
N TYR A 151 -15.29 -14.29 4.94
CA TYR A 151 -14.25 -15.21 5.35
C TYR A 151 -13.33 -14.53 6.37
N GLU A 152 -12.67 -15.33 7.21
CA GLU A 152 -11.81 -14.81 8.29
C GLU A 152 -10.42 -14.40 7.80
N HIS A 153 -9.91 -15.12 6.80
CA HIS A 153 -8.59 -14.86 6.23
C HIS A 153 -8.68 -13.86 5.09
N VAL A 154 -7.55 -13.21 4.84
CA VAL A 154 -7.32 -12.45 3.62
C VAL A 154 -6.17 -13.06 2.86
N ASP A 155 -6.24 -12.97 1.54
CA ASP A 155 -5.16 -13.33 0.66
C ASP A 155 -4.34 -12.09 0.30
N THR A 156 -3.06 -12.29 0.01
CA THR A 156 -2.17 -11.22 -0.43
C THR A 156 -1.51 -11.61 -1.74
N GLN A 157 -1.58 -10.73 -2.73
CA GLN A 157 -0.94 -10.90 -4.02
C GLN A 157 -0.03 -9.71 -4.33
N GLN A 158 1.22 -10.00 -4.67
CA GLN A 158 2.13 -9.00 -5.22
C GLN A 158 2.08 -9.03 -6.74
N ARG A 159 1.96 -7.85 -7.36
CA ARG A 159 2.02 -7.67 -8.82
C ARG A 159 2.87 -6.46 -9.18
N PHE A 160 3.24 -6.37 -10.46
CA PHE A 160 4.05 -5.29 -11.00
C PHE A 160 3.38 -4.71 -12.24
N ILE A 161 3.16 -3.39 -12.28
CA ILE A 161 2.59 -2.70 -13.45
C ILE A 161 3.68 -1.84 -14.11
N LYS A 162 3.83 -1.96 -15.43
CA LYS A 162 4.63 -1.00 -16.23
C LYS A 162 3.81 0.28 -16.43
N GLU A 163 4.45 1.43 -16.27
CA GLU A 163 3.84 2.68 -16.73
C GLU A 163 3.88 2.68 -18.26
N PHE A 164 2.69 2.74 -18.88
CA PHE A 164 2.60 2.97 -20.32
C PHE A 164 2.65 4.49 -20.51
N ILE A 165 3.81 4.99 -20.90
CA ILE A 165 3.90 6.35 -21.44
C ILE A 165 3.18 6.30 -22.78
N PHE A 166 1.97 6.86 -22.84
CA PHE A 166 1.41 7.27 -24.12
C PHE A 166 2.28 8.44 -24.55
N GLU A 167 3.24 8.20 -25.45
CA GLU A 167 3.82 9.30 -26.21
C GLU A 167 2.65 9.88 -27.00
N ASP A 168 2.18 11.06 -26.59
CA ASP A 168 1.43 11.92 -27.49
C ASP A 168 2.36 12.13 -28.70
N ILE A 169 2.06 11.43 -29.80
CA ILE A 169 2.74 11.63 -31.06
C ILE A 169 2.29 13.01 -31.54
N ASP A 170 2.96 14.04 -31.05
CA ASP A 170 3.00 15.33 -31.72
C ASP A 170 3.81 15.08 -32.99
N GLU A 171 3.15 15.07 -34.15
CA GLU A 171 3.72 14.83 -35.49
C GLU A 171 4.70 15.92 -35.97
N ASP A 172 5.33 16.67 -35.07
CA ASP A 172 6.21 17.79 -35.42
C ASP A 172 7.46 17.81 -34.54
N GLU A 173 8.52 17.09 -34.94
CA GLU A 173 9.91 17.57 -34.90
C GLU A 173 10.88 16.50 -35.44
N GLU A 174 11.18 16.59 -36.75
CA GLU A 174 12.43 16.05 -37.30
C GLU A 174 13.62 16.80 -36.67
N ASN A 175 14.62 16.03 -36.24
CA ASN A 175 16.02 16.38 -35.91
C ASN A 175 16.37 16.49 -34.41
N ASP A 176 16.87 15.38 -33.85
CA ASP A 176 18.22 15.31 -33.27
C ASP A 176 18.56 13.87 -32.82
N GLU A 177 18.74 12.99 -33.81
CA GLU A 177 19.38 11.69 -33.58
C GLU A 177 20.85 11.93 -33.24
N ASN A 178 21.25 11.80 -31.96
CA ASN A 178 22.54 11.19 -31.53
C ASN A 178 22.91 11.35 -30.03
N ASN A 179 21.98 11.60 -29.10
CA ASN A 179 22.36 11.66 -27.66
C ASN A 179 21.43 10.95 -26.65
N GLN A 180 20.48 10.12 -27.08
CA GLN A 180 19.50 9.47 -26.17
C GLN A 180 19.58 7.94 -26.05
N LEU A 181 20.45 7.25 -26.80
CA LEU A 181 20.40 5.78 -26.91
C LEU A 181 20.91 4.97 -25.70
N ASN A 182 21.50 5.59 -24.69
CA ASN A 182 22.07 4.85 -23.54
C ASN A 182 21.23 4.91 -22.25
N ASN A 183 20.15 5.71 -22.20
CA ASN A 183 19.29 5.83 -21.00
C ASN A 183 17.86 5.28 -21.20
N THR A 184 17.45 4.98 -22.42
CA THR A 184 16.08 4.54 -22.76
C THR A 184 15.81 3.09 -22.36
N ASN A 185 16.77 2.17 -22.55
CA ASN A 185 16.55 0.75 -22.29
C ASN A 185 16.28 0.39 -20.82
N ASP A 186 16.85 1.14 -19.86
CA ASP A 186 16.63 0.89 -18.42
C ASP A 186 15.29 1.46 -17.93
N ASN A 187 14.79 2.53 -18.55
CA ASN A 187 13.50 3.13 -18.21
C ASN A 187 12.31 2.29 -18.72
N GLU A 188 12.44 1.63 -19.88
CA GLU A 188 11.37 0.81 -20.49
C GLU A 188 10.95 -0.43 -19.67
N ASN A 189 11.75 -0.83 -18.68
CA ASN A 189 11.52 -2.02 -17.88
C ASN A 189 11.12 -1.77 -16.43
N ARG A 190 11.10 -0.52 -15.98
CA ARG A 190 10.67 -0.17 -14.61
C ARG A 190 9.20 -0.46 -14.40
N LYS A 191 8.85 -0.91 -13.20
CA LYS A 191 7.48 -1.26 -12.83
C LYS A 191 7.14 -0.72 -11.46
N HIS A 192 5.90 -0.36 -11.24
CA HIS A 192 5.38 -0.10 -9.90
C HIS A 192 5.04 -1.42 -9.22
N SER A 193 5.53 -1.60 -8.00
CA SER A 193 5.11 -2.71 -7.14
C SER A 193 3.75 -2.41 -6.53
N ILE A 194 2.86 -3.38 -6.59
CA ILE A 194 1.51 -3.31 -6.02
C ILE A 194 1.29 -4.53 -5.15
N LEU A 195 0.79 -4.30 -3.95
CA LEU A 195 0.33 -5.34 -3.04
C LEU A 195 -1.18 -5.25 -2.89
N THR A 196 -1.87 -6.28 -3.35
CA THR A 196 -3.32 -6.42 -3.24
C THR A 196 -3.65 -7.34 -2.08
N VAL A 197 -4.54 -6.88 -1.20
CA VAL A 197 -5.08 -7.67 -0.07
C VAL A 197 -6.55 -7.92 -0.33
N THR A 198 -6.96 -9.19 -0.38
CA THR A 198 -8.32 -9.60 -0.76
C THR A 198 -9.00 -10.34 0.37
N CYS A 199 -10.22 -9.93 0.72
CA CYS A 199 -11.12 -10.75 1.53
C CYS A 199 -12.23 -11.35 0.66
N HIS A 200 -12.79 -12.47 1.12
CA HIS A 200 -13.82 -13.22 0.39
C HIS A 200 -15.17 -13.06 1.09
N ALA A 201 -16.24 -12.81 0.32
CA ALA A 201 -17.59 -12.54 0.81
C ALA A 201 -18.64 -13.46 0.21
#